data_AF-A0A372K8N6-F1
#
_entry.id   AF-A0A372K8N6-F1
#
_cell.length_a   1.000
_cell.length_b   1.000
_cell.length_c   1.000
_cell.angle_alpha   90.00
_cell.angle_beta   90.00
_cell.angle_gamma   90.00
#
_symmetry.space_group_name_H-M   'P 1'
#
loop_
_entity.id
_entity.type
_entity.pdbx_description
1 polymer ?
#
loop_
_entity_poly.entity_id
_entity_poly.type
_entity_poly.pdbx_seq_one_letter_code
_entity_poly.pdbx_strand_id
1 'polypeptide(L)'
;MNSNQPAVRSEPRHAMRGAASVCADIPLCDGHDLTPGTHLVTRRGGYEHHGIYVGAGRVVHYAGFAAGRCRGPVLEVTLDSFAAGNAIVIRLHTDARFVGTEAVLRARSRLGENRYRLLTNNCEHFCTWCLSGESRSQQVETCLTHPRAGMQVLMSLFKALVATELKGVYAGVRVAA
;
A
#
# COMPACT_ATOMS: atom_id res chain seq x y z
N MET A 1 21.41 -43.57 46.00
CA MET A 1 22.18 -42.61 45.18
C MET A 1 22.14 -43.03 43.71
N ASN A 2 21.93 -42.04 42.84
CA ASN A 2 22.19 -41.98 41.39
C ASN A 2 21.37 -42.83 40.38
N SER A 3 20.29 -42.20 39.90
CA SER A 3 20.17 -41.62 38.55
C SER A 3 20.82 -42.34 37.37
N ASN A 4 19.99 -42.87 36.46
CA ASN A 4 20.37 -43.07 35.08
C ASN A 4 19.22 -42.60 34.16
N GLN A 5 19.44 -41.45 33.53
CA GLN A 5 18.51 -40.72 32.67
C GLN A 5 18.93 -40.95 31.22
N PRO A 6 18.02 -41.17 30.26
CA PRO A 6 18.42 -41.42 28.88
C PRO A 6 18.86 -40.12 28.19
N ALA A 7 20.00 -40.17 27.52
CA ALA A 7 20.56 -39.08 26.73
C ALA A 7 19.64 -38.71 25.55
N VAL A 8 19.04 -37.53 25.62
CA VAL A 8 18.32 -36.90 24.51
C VAL A 8 19.34 -36.44 23.47
N ARG A 9 19.29 -37.04 22.27
CA ARG A 9 20.04 -36.56 21.10
C ARG A 9 19.47 -35.23 20.64
N SER A 10 20.26 -34.18 20.72
CA SER A 10 19.98 -32.86 20.16
C SER A 10 20.47 -32.79 18.71
N GLU A 11 19.56 -32.91 17.74
CA GLU A 11 19.78 -32.60 16.33
C GLU A 11 19.39 -31.13 16.03
N PRO A 12 19.98 -30.50 15.00
CA PRO A 12 20.17 -29.05 14.97
C PRO A 12 18.90 -28.30 14.59
N ARG A 13 18.61 -27.23 15.35
CA ARG A 13 17.62 -26.23 14.98
C ARG A 13 18.10 -25.48 13.74
N HIS A 14 17.67 -25.94 12.57
CA HIS A 14 17.69 -25.14 11.36
C HIS A 14 16.91 -23.84 11.64
N ALA A 15 17.63 -22.73 11.73
CA ALA A 15 17.07 -21.40 11.76
C ALA A 15 16.32 -21.19 10.44
N MET A 16 14.98 -21.28 10.50
CA MET A 16 14.14 -20.96 9.37
C MET A 16 14.22 -19.45 9.13
N ARG A 17 14.97 -19.10 8.09
CA ARG A 17 15.03 -17.80 7.41
C ARG A 17 13.65 -17.15 7.36
N GLY A 18 13.61 -15.85 7.65
CA GLY A 18 12.41 -15.01 7.50
C GLY A 18 11.83 -15.14 6.09
N ALA A 19 10.61 -15.69 6.02
CA ALA A 19 9.80 -15.63 4.83
C ALA A 19 9.29 -14.19 4.70
N ALA A 20 9.74 -13.49 3.67
CA ALA A 20 9.07 -12.28 3.21
C ALA A 20 7.59 -12.62 2.95
N SER A 21 6.68 -11.84 3.54
CA SER A 21 5.23 -11.96 3.34
C SER A 21 4.94 -11.92 1.83
N VAL A 22 4.46 -13.05 1.27
CA VAL A 22 4.11 -13.15 -0.15
C VAL A 22 2.66 -12.69 -0.27
N CYS A 23 2.46 -11.41 -0.55
CA CYS A 23 1.14 -10.86 -0.86
C CYS A 23 0.72 -11.33 -2.26
N ALA A 24 -0.41 -12.04 -2.37
CA ALA A 24 -1.01 -12.37 -3.65
C ALA A 24 -2.04 -11.31 -4.06
N ASP A 25 -2.00 -10.88 -5.32
CA ASP A 25 -2.98 -9.95 -5.91
C ASP A 25 -4.03 -10.75 -6.72
N ILE A 26 -5.30 -10.59 -6.40
CA ILE A 26 -6.43 -11.25 -7.09
C ILE A 26 -7.26 -10.20 -7.82
N PRO A 27 -7.52 -10.31 -9.14
CA PRO A 27 -8.42 -9.39 -9.84
C PRO A 27 -9.82 -9.37 -9.20
N LEU A 28 -10.39 -8.18 -9.01
CA LEU A 28 -11.79 -8.05 -8.64
C LEU A 28 -12.65 -8.32 -9.88
N CYS A 29 -13.14 -9.54 -10.02
CA CYS A 29 -14.10 -9.91 -11.07
C CYS A 29 -15.54 -9.63 -10.63
N ASP A 30 -16.42 -9.33 -11.58
CA ASP A 30 -17.86 -9.16 -11.34
C ASP A 30 -18.42 -10.42 -10.67
N GLY A 31 -19.04 -10.25 -9.49
CA GLY A 31 -19.67 -11.33 -8.73
C GLY A 31 -18.93 -11.82 -7.48
N HIS A 32 -17.77 -11.24 -7.13
CA HIS A 32 -17.19 -11.50 -5.81
C HIS A 32 -17.84 -10.63 -4.71
N ASP A 33 -18.37 -11.30 -3.68
CA ASP A 33 -18.77 -10.65 -2.43
C ASP A 33 -17.52 -10.07 -1.73
N LEU A 34 -17.27 -8.79 -1.99
CA LEU A 34 -16.23 -8.03 -1.31
C LEU A 34 -16.51 -8.03 0.19
N THR A 35 -15.59 -8.60 0.96
CA THR A 35 -15.69 -8.62 2.42
C THR A 35 -15.17 -7.31 2.99
N PRO A 36 -15.90 -6.61 3.88
CA PRO A 36 -15.39 -5.42 4.57
C PRO A 36 -14.03 -5.68 5.24
N GLY A 37 -13.14 -4.70 5.21
CA GLY A 37 -11.75 -4.83 5.67
C GLY A 37 -10.76 -5.29 4.59
N THR A 38 -11.24 -5.64 3.38
CA THR A 38 -10.39 -6.06 2.27
C THR A 38 -9.51 -4.91 1.76
N HIS A 39 -8.21 -5.17 1.56
CA HIS A 39 -7.28 -4.24 0.93
C HIS A 39 -7.47 -4.26 -0.58
N LEU A 40 -7.87 -3.12 -1.13
CA LEU A 40 -8.02 -2.89 -2.56
C LEU A 40 -6.88 -2.07 -3.10
N VAL A 41 -6.41 -2.44 -4.29
CA VAL A 41 -5.36 -1.75 -5.01
C VAL A 41 -5.83 -1.47 -6.42
N THR A 42 -5.61 -0.26 -6.88
CA THR A 42 -5.86 0.13 -8.27
C THR A 42 -4.60 0.73 -8.87
N ARG A 43 -4.25 0.32 -10.10
CA ARG A 43 -3.08 0.85 -10.80
C ARG A 43 -3.44 2.15 -11.48
N ARG A 44 -2.64 3.19 -11.24
CA ARG A 44 -2.75 4.52 -11.87
C ARG A 44 -1.46 4.80 -12.64
N GLY A 45 -1.43 5.86 -13.44
CA GLY A 45 -0.30 6.21 -14.31
C GLY A 45 1.05 6.32 -13.58
N GLY A 46 1.74 5.19 -13.41
CA GLY A 46 3.04 5.05 -12.76
C GLY A 46 3.04 4.72 -11.26
N TYR A 47 1.89 4.46 -10.62
CA TYR A 47 1.85 4.09 -9.20
C TYR A 47 0.62 3.24 -8.82
N GLU A 48 0.69 2.58 -7.67
CA GLU A 48 -0.44 1.85 -7.08
C GLU A 48 -1.17 2.73 -6.06
N HIS A 49 -2.49 2.72 -6.10
CA HIS A 49 -3.33 3.45 -5.15
C HIS A 49 -4.12 2.47 -4.30
N HIS A 50 -4.07 2.66 -2.99
CA HIS A 50 -4.49 1.68 -2.00
C HIS A 50 -5.69 2.18 -1.19
N GLY A 51 -6.60 1.28 -0.83
CA GLY A 51 -7.75 1.58 0.01
C GLY A 51 -8.25 0.34 0.76
N ILE A 52 -9.05 0.57 1.80
CA ILE A 52 -9.74 -0.49 2.56
C ILE A 52 -11.22 -0.45 2.19
N TYR A 53 -11.75 -1.57 1.70
CA TYR A 53 -13.18 -1.71 1.48
C TYR A 53 -13.93 -1.69 2.82
N VAL A 54 -14.97 -0.87 2.95
CA VAL A 54 -15.70 -0.68 4.22
C VAL A 54 -17.16 -1.09 4.16
N GLY A 55 -17.53 -1.86 3.12
CA GLY A 55 -18.89 -2.32 2.89
C GLY A 55 -19.72 -1.36 2.03
N ALA A 56 -20.87 -1.86 1.55
CA ALA A 56 -21.84 -1.10 0.77
C ALA A 56 -21.26 -0.34 -0.44
N GLY A 57 -20.30 -0.96 -1.14
CA GLY A 57 -19.67 -0.36 -2.33
C GLY A 57 -18.75 0.82 -2.02
N ARG A 58 -18.30 0.98 -0.77
CA ARG A 58 -17.46 2.11 -0.34
C ARG A 58 -16.06 1.69 0.08
N VAL A 59 -15.11 2.60 -0.11
CA VAL A 59 -13.69 2.43 0.15
C VAL A 59 -13.19 3.62 0.94
N VAL A 60 -12.48 3.37 2.04
CA VAL A 60 -11.70 4.40 2.73
C VAL A 60 -10.27 4.36 2.21
N HIS A 61 -9.76 5.51 1.79
CA HIS A 61 -8.38 5.61 1.33
C HIS A 61 -7.77 6.94 1.73
N TYR A 62 -6.44 6.96 1.79
CA TYR A 62 -5.72 8.23 1.85
C TYR A 62 -5.70 8.84 0.45
N ALA A 63 -6.41 9.97 0.23
CA ALA A 63 -6.46 10.59 -1.07
C ALA A 63 -5.10 11.06 -1.56
N GLY A 64 -4.28 11.75 -0.74
CA GLY A 64 -2.96 12.19 -1.20
C GLY A 64 -3.06 12.96 -2.52
N PHE A 65 -2.31 12.58 -3.55
CA PHE A 65 -2.40 13.19 -4.90
C PHE A 65 -3.39 12.49 -5.84
N ALA A 66 -4.26 11.61 -5.32
CA ALA A 66 -5.21 10.82 -6.11
C ALA A 66 -6.24 11.68 -6.88
N ALA A 67 -6.50 12.91 -6.43
CA ALA A 67 -7.45 13.84 -7.05
C ALA A 67 -6.77 15.04 -7.75
N GLY A 68 -5.44 14.99 -7.98
CA GLY A 68 -4.71 16.06 -8.68
C GLY A 68 -3.44 16.51 -7.96
N ARG A 69 -3.05 17.78 -8.15
CA ARG A 69 -1.79 18.35 -7.63
C ARG A 69 -1.83 18.72 -6.14
N CYS A 70 -2.99 18.66 -5.50
CA CYS A 70 -3.16 18.99 -4.09
C CYS A 70 -3.25 17.71 -3.24
N ARG A 71 -2.66 17.75 -2.04
CA ARG A 71 -2.78 16.65 -1.07
C ARG A 71 -4.20 16.61 -0.50
N GLY A 72 -4.87 15.47 -0.67
CA GLY A 72 -6.17 15.18 -0.10
C GLY A 72 -6.07 14.35 1.18
N PRO A 73 -7.05 14.49 2.09
CA PRO A 73 -7.10 13.76 3.36
C PRO A 73 -7.47 12.29 3.18
N VAL A 74 -7.55 11.54 4.28
CA VAL A 74 -8.24 10.24 4.31
C VAL A 74 -9.75 10.46 4.16
N LEU A 75 -10.36 9.78 3.18
CA LEU A 75 -11.76 9.96 2.80
C LEU A 75 -12.42 8.61 2.51
N GLU A 76 -13.75 8.55 2.68
CA GLU A 76 -14.60 7.45 2.25
C GLU A 76 -15.25 7.83 0.91
N VAL A 77 -15.06 6.99 -0.12
CA VAL A 77 -15.56 7.21 -1.49
C VAL A 77 -16.23 5.95 -2.02
N THR A 78 -16.92 6.04 -3.15
CA THR A 78 -17.45 4.85 -3.85
C THR A 78 -16.33 4.04 -4.49
N LEU A 79 -16.57 2.75 -4.73
CA LEU A 79 -15.67 1.89 -5.50
C LEU A 79 -15.32 2.50 -6.86
N ASP A 80 -16.30 3.06 -7.57
CA ASP A 80 -16.09 3.69 -8.88
C ASP A 80 -15.16 4.90 -8.81
N SER A 81 -15.36 5.75 -7.79
CA SER A 81 -14.50 6.91 -7.55
C SER A 81 -13.09 6.51 -7.13
N PHE A 82 -12.95 5.42 -6.36
CA PHE A 82 -11.66 4.85 -6.00
C PHE A 82 -10.92 4.29 -7.23
N ALA A 83 -11.62 3.51 -8.06
CA ALA A 83 -11.11 2.92 -9.30
C ALA A 83 -10.65 3.99 -10.31
N ALA A 84 -11.43 5.07 -10.44
CA ALA A 84 -11.20 6.13 -11.41
C ALA A 84 -10.99 5.58 -12.84
N GLY A 85 -11.81 4.60 -13.22
CA GLY A 85 -11.75 3.93 -14.53
C GLY A 85 -10.68 2.84 -14.68
N ASN A 86 -9.95 2.50 -13.62
CA ASN A 86 -8.93 1.44 -13.63
C ASN A 86 -9.43 0.17 -12.94
N ALA A 87 -8.82 -0.97 -13.28
CA ALA A 87 -9.12 -2.25 -12.64
C ALA A 87 -8.69 -2.26 -11.15
N ILE A 88 -9.52 -2.88 -10.31
CA ILE A 88 -9.23 -3.12 -8.90
C ILE A 88 -8.69 -4.55 -8.73
N VAL A 89 -7.65 -4.70 -7.90
CA VAL A 89 -7.17 -5.98 -7.41
C VAL A 89 -7.27 -6.03 -5.88
N ILE A 90 -7.57 -7.20 -5.35
CA ILE A 90 -7.55 -7.50 -3.92
C ILE A 90 -6.12 -7.91 -3.56
N ARG A 91 -5.52 -7.22 -2.58
CA ARG A 91 -4.22 -7.58 -2.04
C ARG A 91 -4.39 -8.36 -0.74
N LEU A 92 -3.97 -9.62 -0.75
CA LEU A 92 -4.04 -10.49 0.42
C LEU A 92 -2.86 -10.26 1.37
N HIS A 93 -3.16 -10.27 2.68
CA HIS A 93 -2.18 -10.13 3.77
C HIS A 93 -2.34 -11.33 4.71
N THR A 94 -1.45 -12.31 4.62
CA THR A 94 -1.49 -13.52 5.47
C THR A 94 -1.14 -13.24 6.93
N ASP A 95 -0.45 -12.13 7.17
CA ASP A 95 0.02 -11.64 8.46
C ASP A 95 -0.84 -10.49 9.01
N ALA A 96 -2.01 -10.23 8.42
CA ALA A 96 -2.93 -9.21 8.94
C ALA A 96 -3.38 -9.54 10.36
N ARG A 97 -3.12 -8.62 11.29
CA ARG A 97 -3.54 -8.70 12.69
C ARG A 97 -4.99 -8.28 12.88
N PHE A 98 -5.45 -7.36 12.05
CA PHE A 98 -6.77 -6.76 12.08
C PHE A 98 -7.44 -7.03 10.73
N VAL A 99 -8.62 -7.66 10.77
CA VAL A 99 -9.40 -8.05 9.59
C VAL A 99 -10.87 -7.70 9.80
N GLY A 100 -11.66 -7.74 8.71
CA GLY A 100 -13.11 -7.55 8.82
C GLY A 100 -13.48 -6.19 9.41
N THR A 101 -14.41 -6.20 10.37
CA THR A 101 -14.90 -5.02 11.08
C THR A 101 -13.79 -4.22 11.76
N GLU A 102 -12.77 -4.86 12.31
CA GLU A 102 -11.71 -4.13 13.02
C GLU A 102 -10.85 -3.30 12.06
N ALA A 103 -10.49 -3.86 10.91
CA ALA A 103 -9.81 -3.11 9.85
C ALA A 103 -10.67 -1.92 9.36
N VAL A 104 -11.99 -2.09 9.28
CA VAL A 104 -12.94 -1.03 8.91
C VAL A 104 -12.98 0.08 9.96
N LEU A 105 -13.07 -0.26 11.25
CA LEU A 105 -13.08 0.71 12.35
C LEU A 105 -11.79 1.53 12.35
N ARG A 106 -10.66 0.87 12.15
CA ARG A 106 -9.35 1.52 12.05
C ARG A 106 -9.28 2.44 10.83
N ALA A 107 -9.75 2.00 9.67
CA ALA A 107 -9.78 2.85 8.48
C ALA A 107 -10.62 4.11 8.72
N ARG A 108 -11.82 3.95 9.29
CA ARG A 108 -12.73 5.07 9.60
C ARG A 108 -12.22 6.01 10.68
N SER A 109 -11.44 5.52 11.65
CA SER A 109 -10.92 6.35 12.75
C SER A 109 -9.93 7.43 12.30
N ARG A 110 -9.38 7.31 11.08
CA ARG A 110 -8.46 8.30 10.49
C ARG A 110 -9.11 9.17 9.42
N LEU A 111 -10.43 9.10 9.22
CA LEU A 111 -11.14 9.99 8.29
C LEU A 111 -10.82 11.47 8.59
N GLY A 112 -10.54 12.24 7.54
CA GLY A 112 -10.12 13.64 7.64
C GLY A 112 -8.64 13.86 7.89
N GLU A 113 -7.83 12.82 8.18
CA GLU A 113 -6.40 13.02 8.39
C GLU A 113 -5.70 13.58 7.14
N ASN A 114 -5.01 14.72 7.28
CA ASN A 114 -4.34 15.41 6.16
C ASN A 114 -2.84 15.65 6.36
N ARG A 115 -2.12 14.65 6.87
CA ARG A 115 -0.67 14.62 7.06
C ARG A 115 0.06 13.77 6.01
N TYR A 116 -0.45 13.71 4.78
CA TYR A 116 0.08 12.84 3.72
C TYR A 116 1.55 13.13 3.41
N ARG A 117 2.36 12.08 3.31
CA ARG A 117 3.77 12.13 2.90
C ARG A 117 4.03 11.01 1.89
N LEU A 118 4.52 11.37 0.70
CA LEU A 118 4.73 10.44 -0.43
C LEU A 118 5.51 9.18 -0.04
N LEU A 119 6.56 9.33 0.77
CA LEU A 119 7.47 8.24 1.12
C LEU A 119 7.14 7.57 2.46
N THR A 120 6.38 8.20 3.36
CA THR A 120 6.29 7.74 4.77
C THR A 120 4.87 7.72 5.36
N ASN A 121 3.90 8.40 4.75
CA ASN A 121 2.50 8.43 5.19
C ASN A 121 1.61 8.53 3.96
N ASN A 122 1.71 7.50 3.10
CA ASN A 122 0.94 7.42 1.86
C ASN A 122 -0.25 6.44 2.00
N CYS A 123 -0.95 6.17 0.90
CA CYS A 123 -2.11 5.27 0.89
C CYS A 123 -1.75 3.81 1.26
N GLU A 124 -0.58 3.32 0.86
CA GLU A 124 -0.09 1.99 1.24
C GLU A 124 0.13 1.89 2.75
N HIS A 125 0.82 2.86 3.33
CA HIS A 125 1.10 2.89 4.78
C HIS A 125 -0.19 2.95 5.60
N PHE A 126 -1.16 3.72 5.12
CA PHE A 126 -2.47 3.77 5.73
C PHE A 126 -3.13 2.39 5.76
N CYS A 127 -3.13 1.66 4.64
CA CYS A 127 -3.73 0.33 4.56
C CYS A 127 -2.96 -0.68 5.42
N THR A 128 -1.63 -0.68 5.38
CA THR A 128 -0.80 -1.53 6.25
C THR A 128 -1.06 -1.25 7.71
N TRP A 129 -1.13 0.02 8.13
CA TRP A 129 -1.48 0.38 9.50
C TRP A 129 -2.88 -0.12 9.87
N CYS A 130 -3.87 -0.04 8.97
CA CYS A 130 -5.21 -0.58 9.24
C CYS A 130 -5.17 -2.08 9.53
N LEU A 131 -4.32 -2.83 8.83
CA LEU A 131 -4.28 -4.31 8.88
C LEU A 131 -3.31 -4.88 9.93
N SER A 132 -2.18 -4.24 10.19
CA SER A 132 -1.14 -4.77 11.10
C SER A 132 -0.96 -3.95 12.37
N GLY A 133 -1.38 -2.68 12.36
CA GLY A 133 -1.10 -1.71 13.43
C GLY A 133 0.27 -1.06 13.33
N GLU A 134 1.12 -1.53 12.42
CA GLU A 134 2.44 -0.95 12.17
C GLU A 134 2.41 -0.12 10.89
N SER A 135 2.83 1.14 10.98
CA SER A 135 3.08 1.97 9.79
C SER A 135 4.49 1.68 9.23
N ARG A 136 4.78 0.42 8.87
CA ARG A 136 6.09 0.09 8.26
C ARG A 136 6.04 0.22 6.75
N SER A 137 7.08 0.84 6.21
CA SER A 137 7.28 1.10 4.80
C SER A 137 8.36 0.17 4.26
N GLN A 138 7.99 -0.88 3.52
CA GLN A 138 9.01 -1.72 2.88
C GLN A 138 9.87 -0.91 1.91
N GLN A 139 9.34 0.15 1.28
CA GLN A 139 10.07 1.00 0.35
C GLN A 139 11.10 1.90 1.06
N VAL A 140 10.75 2.50 2.21
CA VAL A 140 11.73 3.26 3.01
C VAL A 140 12.73 2.32 3.67
N GLU A 141 12.30 1.16 4.16
CA GLU A 141 13.19 0.17 4.74
C GLU A 141 14.18 -0.37 3.68
N THR A 142 13.73 -0.58 2.44
CA THR A 142 14.60 -0.99 1.32
C THR A 142 15.50 0.16 0.84
N CYS A 143 15.01 1.39 0.72
CA CYS A 143 15.83 2.56 0.34
C CYS A 143 16.88 2.93 1.40
N LEU A 144 16.57 2.77 2.68
CA LEU A 144 17.51 3.02 3.78
C LEU A 144 18.55 1.91 3.93
N THR A 145 18.21 0.67 3.58
CA THR A 145 19.13 -0.48 3.67
C THR A 145 19.94 -0.71 2.39
N HIS A 146 19.47 -0.23 1.23
CA HIS A 146 20.09 -0.46 -0.08
C HIS A 146 20.26 0.85 -0.87
N PRO A 147 21.46 1.49 -0.83
CA PRO A 147 21.69 2.80 -1.46
C PRO A 147 21.46 2.80 -2.98
N ARG A 148 21.60 1.65 -3.65
CA ARG A 148 21.30 1.50 -5.09
C ARG A 148 19.80 1.60 -5.39
N ALA A 149 18.94 1.03 -4.56
CA ALA A 149 17.49 1.13 -4.72
C ALA A 149 17.01 2.56 -4.47
N GLY A 150 17.57 3.22 -3.45
CA GLY A 150 17.34 4.65 -3.19
C GLY A 150 17.73 5.53 -4.39
N MET A 151 18.89 5.28 -4.99
CA MET A 151 19.34 6.00 -6.19
C MET A 151 18.43 5.78 -7.40
N GLN A 152 17.91 4.56 -7.59
CA GLN A 152 16.98 4.24 -8.69
C GLN A 152 15.63 4.95 -8.54
N VAL A 153 15.09 5.03 -7.33
CA VAL A 153 13.86 5.78 -7.06
C VAL A 153 14.10 7.28 -7.30
N LEU A 154 15.22 7.83 -6.80
CA LEU A 154 15.59 9.22 -7.04
C LEU A 154 15.73 9.54 -8.53
N MET A 155 16.42 8.68 -9.29
CA MET A 155 16.57 8.82 -10.75
C MET A 155 15.23 8.72 -11.48
N SER A 156 14.32 7.86 -11.02
CA SER A 156 12.98 7.71 -11.62
C SER A 156 12.10 8.93 -11.37
N LEU A 157 12.14 9.49 -10.15
CA LEU A 157 11.47 10.74 -9.81
C LEU A 157 12.06 11.93 -10.58
N PHE A 158 13.39 11.97 -10.74
CA PHE A 158 14.07 12.98 -11.54
C PHE A 158 13.67 12.91 -13.01
N LYS A 159 13.65 11.71 -13.61
CA LYS A 159 13.16 11.50 -14.98
C LYS A 159 11.70 11.92 -15.14
N ALA A 160 10.84 11.60 -14.17
CA ALA A 160 9.43 12.00 -14.20
C ALA A 160 9.27 13.54 -14.12
N LEU A 161 10.08 14.22 -13.30
CA LEU A 161 10.09 15.69 -13.21
C LEU A 161 10.53 16.31 -14.54
N VAL A 162 11.65 15.85 -15.12
CA VAL A 162 12.15 16.34 -16.42
C VAL A 162 11.13 16.09 -17.53
N ALA A 163 10.50 14.91 -17.57
CA ALA A 163 9.46 14.60 -18.55
C ALA A 163 8.21 15.48 -18.40
N THR A 164 7.89 15.90 -17.18
CA THR A 164 6.76 16.82 -16.90
C THR A 164 7.09 18.24 -17.33
N GLU A 165 8.31 18.72 -17.08
CA GLU A 165 8.80 20.03 -17.55
C GLU A 165 8.84 20.09 -19.08
N LEU A 166 9.38 19.05 -19.75
CA LEU A 166 9.41 18.98 -21.20
C LEU A 166 8.00 18.97 -21.80
N LYS A 167 7.06 18.20 -21.24
CA LYS A 167 5.67 18.22 -21.70
C LYS A 167 4.98 19.57 -21.46
N GLY A 168 5.30 20.27 -20.37
CA GLY A 168 4.81 21.62 -20.09
C GLY A 168 5.31 22.65 -21.09
N VAL A 169 6.59 22.59 -21.45
CA VAL A 169 7.20 23.48 -22.46
C VAL A 169 6.63 23.21 -23.85
N TYR A 170 6.51 21.95 -24.27
CA TYR A 170 5.93 21.59 -25.57
C TYR A 170 4.43 21.93 -25.69
N ALA A 171 3.68 21.91 -24.59
CA ALA A 171 2.29 22.37 -24.56
C ALA A 171 2.18 23.90 -24.64
N GLY A 172 3.08 24.64 -23.98
CA GLY A 172 3.12 26.11 -24.04
C GLY A 172 3.47 26.68 -25.41
N VAL A 173 4.33 25.98 -26.17
CA VAL A 173 4.71 26.38 -27.54
C VAL A 173 3.55 26.22 -28.54
N ARG A 174 2.58 25.32 -28.30
CA ARG A 174 1.42 25.10 -29.21
C ARG A 174 0.25 26.05 -28.99
N VAL A 175 0.20 26.77 -27.86
CA VAL A 175 -0.85 27.76 -27.58
C VAL A 175 -0.45 29.15 -28.09
N ALA A 176 0.82 29.35 -28.45
CA ALA A 176 1.37 30.61 -28.93
C ALA A 176 1.61 30.64 -30.47
N ALA A 177 0.95 29.75 -31.23
CA ALA A 177 1.04 29.67 -32.70
C ALA A 177 -0.31 29.91 -33.35
#